data_AF-A0A2S1XXL0-F1
#
_entry.id   AF-A0A2S1XXL0-F1
#
_cell.length_a   1.000
_cell.length_b   1.000
_cell.length_c   1.000
_cell.angle_alpha   90.00
_cell.angle_beta   90.00
_cell.angle_gamma   90.00
#
_symmetry.space_group_name_H-M   'P 1'
#
loop_
_entity.id
_entity.type
_entity.pdbx_description
1 polymer ?
#
loop_
_entity_poly.entity_id
_entity_poly.type
_entity_poly.pdbx_seq_one_letter_code
_entity_poly.pdbx_strand_id
1 'polypeptide(L)'
;MLELDIIGAWDARAVNLDQEEADRNVYEFDLTLWNLLSTLAKERPDDAASQFSLGMDTVQKLSLATPSQLEALASGVLISFKLETAEQNIITRLSGDYDPVVFINHSVDEFDAAYWLLFNRVASRDPEMAKEVFGVSRELAELVAKATDSQLRHMSGTTVTHFTLRFAPSIIEEILDDSREELTHPVLKKLQQSLQETWEVEMNIGNSGTLGRWVTARHMALAGYITKIIMIETGLTYKQVRRLYQDLERDGYTLERKSRTFRGGATLIHSHTSKIQASLLMQLYFNIGGEAVLRSVNIKALNKAFRMYHAIRKEVPGMKGARWAPFDITDAWCLASELRSGDAMLEVCDNCKCTYFTSVNQRTCVECPFCKEQGRHGGGEKECA
;
A
#
# COMPACT_ATOMS: atom_id res chain seq x y z
N MET A 1 4.42 21.69 -26.92
CA MET A 1 3.66 22.26 -25.79
C MET A 1 3.06 21.15 -24.92
N LEU A 2 2.37 20.16 -25.49
CA LEU A 2 1.87 18.97 -24.77
C LEU A 2 2.97 18.08 -24.12
N GLU A 3 4.12 17.88 -24.77
CA GLU A 3 5.22 17.07 -24.20
C GLU A 3 5.92 17.73 -23.00
N LEU A 4 6.00 19.07 -22.98
CA LEU A 4 6.58 19.83 -21.86
C LEU A 4 5.70 19.73 -20.60
N ASP A 5 4.38 19.63 -20.79
CA ASP A 5 3.41 19.48 -19.70
C ASP A 5 3.48 18.07 -19.06
N ILE A 6 3.69 17.03 -19.88
CA ILE A 6 3.85 15.65 -19.40
C ILE A 6 5.13 15.49 -18.58
N ILE A 7 6.27 15.99 -19.09
CA ILE A 7 7.56 15.89 -18.37
C ILE A 7 7.50 16.71 -17.08
N GLY A 8 6.94 17.92 -17.11
CA GLY A 8 6.78 18.75 -15.91
C GLY A 8 5.92 18.08 -14.84
N ALA A 9 4.79 17.46 -15.22
CA ALA A 9 3.93 16.71 -14.31
C ALA A 9 4.64 15.47 -13.73
N TRP A 10 5.45 14.79 -14.55
CA TRP A 10 6.23 13.62 -14.13
C TRP A 10 7.36 14.01 -13.18
N ASP A 11 8.07 15.11 -13.45
CA ASP A 11 9.10 15.68 -12.60
C ASP A 11 8.52 16.12 -11.25
N ALA A 12 7.37 16.80 -11.24
CA ALA A 12 6.68 17.21 -10.03
C ALA A 12 6.28 16.02 -9.14
N ARG A 13 5.85 14.90 -9.74
CA ARG A 13 5.58 13.65 -9.01
C ARG A 13 6.86 13.01 -8.46
N ALA A 14 7.96 13.06 -9.21
CA ALA A 14 9.23 12.49 -8.79
C ALA A 14 9.82 13.25 -7.58
N VAL A 15 9.77 14.58 -7.59
CA VAL A 15 10.26 15.42 -6.47
C VAL A 15 9.51 15.15 -5.17
N ASN A 16 8.21 14.88 -5.26
CA ASN A 16 7.31 14.76 -4.11
C ASN A 16 7.02 13.30 -3.74
N LEU A 17 7.94 12.38 -4.03
CA LEU A 17 7.71 10.94 -3.87
C LEU A 17 7.43 10.52 -2.42
N ASP A 18 7.97 11.23 -1.44
CA ASP A 18 7.74 11.02 -0.01
C ASP A 18 6.62 11.90 0.57
N GLN A 19 6.01 12.76 -0.25
CA GLN A 19 4.96 13.69 0.16
C GLN A 19 3.55 13.17 -0.09
N GLU A 20 3.36 11.94 -0.59
CA GLU A 20 2.03 11.34 -0.73
C GLU A 20 1.28 11.35 0.60
N GLU A 21 -0.03 11.59 0.54
CA GLU A 21 -0.93 11.57 1.70
C GLU A 21 -2.05 10.58 1.45
N ALA A 22 -2.68 10.12 2.53
CA ALA A 22 -3.86 9.27 2.45
C ALA A 22 -4.99 9.97 1.67
N ASP A 23 -5.73 9.22 0.85
CA ASP A 23 -6.86 9.80 0.11
C ASP A 23 -8.04 10.00 1.07
N ARG A 24 -8.42 11.26 1.25
CA ARG A 24 -9.50 11.64 2.16
C ARG A 24 -10.82 10.95 1.84
N ASN A 25 -11.16 10.73 0.57
CA ASN A 25 -12.42 10.07 0.21
C ASN A 25 -12.37 8.58 0.54
N VAL A 26 -11.20 7.95 0.41
CA VAL A 26 -10.98 6.56 0.84
C VAL A 26 -11.14 6.45 2.35
N TYR A 27 -10.53 7.37 3.11
CA TYR A 27 -10.68 7.43 4.57
C TYR A 27 -12.14 7.61 5.00
N GLU A 28 -12.84 8.59 4.42
CA GLU A 28 -14.23 8.88 4.76
C GLU A 28 -15.15 7.70 4.43
N PHE A 29 -14.91 7.00 3.31
CA PHE A 29 -15.66 5.81 2.96
C PHE A 29 -15.37 4.63 3.90
N ASP A 30 -14.10 4.35 4.20
CA ASP A 30 -13.70 3.29 5.14
C ASP A 30 -14.27 3.53 6.55
N LEU A 31 -14.23 4.79 7.01
CA LEU A 31 -14.86 5.20 8.27
C LEU A 31 -16.39 5.02 8.23
N THR A 32 -17.03 5.27 7.09
CA THR A 32 -18.47 5.04 6.94
C THR A 32 -18.80 3.54 7.07
N LEU A 33 -18.00 2.65 6.48
CA LEU A 33 -18.14 1.21 6.66
C LEU A 33 -17.97 0.79 8.13
N TRP A 34 -17.00 1.36 8.84
CA TRP A 34 -16.83 1.10 10.27
C TRP A 34 -18.01 1.58 11.12
N ASN A 35 -18.56 2.76 10.83
CA ASN A 35 -19.75 3.27 11.51
C ASN A 35 -20.99 2.42 11.20
N LEU A 36 -21.14 1.95 9.96
CA LEU A 36 -22.20 1.02 9.58
C LEU A 36 -22.08 -0.29 10.36
N LEU A 37 -20.88 -0.88 10.42
CA LEU A 37 -20.63 -2.11 11.16
C LEU A 37 -20.85 -1.94 12.67
N SER A 38 -20.40 -0.83 13.27
CA SER A 38 -20.66 -0.52 14.68
C SER A 38 -22.17 -0.37 14.97
N THR A 39 -22.90 0.29 14.06
CA THR A 39 -24.36 0.42 14.16
C THR A 39 -25.04 -0.93 14.04
N LEU A 40 -24.66 -1.75 13.06
CA LEU A 40 -25.19 -3.10 12.87
C LEU A 40 -24.89 -3.99 14.08
N ALA A 41 -23.68 -3.92 14.64
CA ALA A 41 -23.30 -4.63 15.85
C ALA A 41 -24.17 -4.24 17.06
N LYS A 42 -24.63 -2.99 17.13
CA LYS A 42 -25.51 -2.50 18.20
C LYS A 42 -26.97 -2.89 18.02
N GLU A 43 -27.49 -2.81 16.79
CA GLU A 43 -28.91 -3.03 16.51
C GLU A 43 -29.25 -4.49 16.17
N ARG A 44 -28.34 -5.19 15.49
CA ARG A 44 -28.50 -6.57 15.00
C ARG A 44 -27.17 -7.34 15.11
N PRO A 45 -26.76 -7.69 16.34
CA PRO A 45 -25.44 -8.30 16.58
C PRO A 45 -25.22 -9.62 15.84
N ASP A 46 -26.27 -10.45 15.70
CA ASP A 46 -26.18 -11.72 14.98
C ASP A 46 -25.97 -11.53 13.46
N ASP A 47 -26.58 -10.49 12.87
CA ASP A 47 -26.38 -10.12 11.47
C ASP A 47 -24.94 -9.61 11.26
N ALA A 48 -24.43 -8.77 12.17
CA ALA A 48 -23.04 -8.30 12.12
C ALA A 48 -22.04 -9.46 12.25
N ALA A 49 -22.27 -10.39 13.18
CA ALA A 49 -21.43 -11.56 13.39
C ALA A 49 -21.37 -12.45 12.15
N SER A 50 -22.54 -12.74 11.56
CA SER A 50 -22.64 -13.63 10.40
C SER A 50 -22.09 -12.99 9.12
N GLN A 51 -22.48 -11.75 8.80
CA GLN A 51 -22.09 -11.09 7.55
C GLN A 51 -20.60 -10.77 7.48
N PHE A 52 -19.98 -10.39 8.60
CA PHE A 52 -18.56 -10.02 8.64
C PHE A 52 -17.67 -11.12 9.24
N SER A 53 -18.24 -12.30 9.52
CA SER A 53 -17.53 -13.44 10.13
C SER A 53 -16.81 -13.05 11.45
N LEU A 54 -17.52 -12.35 12.34
CA LEU A 54 -16.99 -11.84 13.60
C LEU A 54 -17.40 -12.72 14.79
N GLY A 55 -16.51 -12.83 15.77
CA GLY A 55 -16.86 -13.37 17.09
C GLY A 55 -17.76 -12.40 17.86
N MET A 56 -18.63 -12.93 18.72
CA MET A 56 -19.56 -12.11 19.51
C MET A 56 -18.84 -11.11 20.43
N ASP A 57 -17.65 -11.46 20.94
CA ASP A 57 -16.84 -10.56 21.75
C ASP A 57 -16.40 -9.32 20.94
N THR A 58 -15.99 -9.53 19.69
CA THR A 58 -15.62 -8.44 18.76
C THR A 58 -16.85 -7.58 18.44
N VAL A 59 -18.01 -8.20 18.18
CA VAL A 59 -19.28 -7.50 17.91
C VAL A 59 -19.68 -6.64 19.12
N GLN A 60 -19.58 -7.19 20.33
CA GLN A 60 -19.88 -6.45 21.55
C GLN A 60 -18.97 -5.23 21.71
N LYS A 61 -17.66 -5.37 21.49
CA LYS A 61 -16.71 -4.24 21.52
C LYS A 61 -17.05 -3.19 20.47
N LEU A 62 -17.36 -3.59 19.23
CA LEU A 62 -17.76 -2.68 18.15
C LEU A 62 -19.05 -1.91 18.47
N SER A 63 -20.01 -2.55 19.15
CA SER A 63 -21.27 -1.89 19.55
C SER A 63 -21.07 -0.77 20.59
N LEU A 64 -19.94 -0.80 21.32
CA LEU A 64 -19.56 0.15 22.35
C LEU A 64 -18.43 1.09 21.92
N ALA A 65 -17.89 0.91 20.71
CA ALA A 65 -16.75 1.67 20.22
C ALA A 65 -17.05 3.17 20.14
N THR A 66 -16.10 3.98 20.60
CA THR A 66 -16.17 5.44 20.50
C THR A 66 -15.86 5.92 19.08
N PRO A 67 -16.29 7.14 18.69
CA PRO A 67 -15.93 7.70 17.39
C PRO A 67 -14.43 7.72 17.12
N SER A 68 -13.61 8.09 18.12
CA SER A 68 -12.15 8.11 18.02
C SER A 68 -11.53 6.72 17.80
N GLN A 69 -12.16 5.68 18.34
CA GLN A 69 -11.73 4.30 18.13
C GLN A 69 -12.07 3.82 16.71
N LEU A 70 -13.24 4.19 16.18
CA LEU A 70 -13.62 3.91 14.80
C LEU A 70 -12.74 4.68 13.81
N GLU A 71 -12.36 5.92 14.12
CA GLU A 71 -11.36 6.69 13.36
C GLU A 71 -10.00 5.98 13.33
N ALA A 72 -9.55 5.41 14.44
CA ALA A 72 -8.30 4.64 14.49
C ALA A 72 -8.36 3.32 13.70
N LEU A 73 -9.57 2.78 13.49
CA LEU A 73 -9.80 1.61 12.63
C LEU A 73 -9.86 1.99 11.15
N ALA A 74 -10.20 3.22 10.78
CA ALA A 74 -10.28 3.63 9.38
C ALA A 74 -8.89 3.85 8.75
N SER A 75 -8.78 3.70 7.43
CA SER A 75 -7.59 4.11 6.68
C SER A 75 -7.95 4.72 5.32
N GLY A 76 -7.22 5.77 4.93
CA GLY A 76 -7.26 6.39 3.61
C GLY A 76 -6.18 5.88 2.66
N VAL A 77 -5.36 4.91 3.07
CA VAL A 77 -4.39 4.25 2.19
C VAL A 77 -4.86 2.86 1.77
N LEU A 78 -5.43 2.08 2.69
CA LEU A 78 -5.99 0.75 2.41
C LEU A 78 -7.38 0.66 3.03
N ILE A 79 -8.39 0.36 2.23
CA ILE A 79 -9.72 0.06 2.77
C ILE A 79 -9.61 -1.20 3.63
N SER A 80 -10.25 -1.16 4.79
CA SER A 80 -10.24 -2.21 5.82
C SER A 80 -10.98 -3.48 5.39
N PHE A 81 -11.85 -3.32 4.40
CA PHE A 81 -12.76 -4.31 3.87
C PHE A 81 -12.39 -4.69 2.43
N LYS A 82 -12.67 -5.93 2.05
CA LYS A 82 -12.57 -6.43 0.67
C LYS A 82 -13.92 -6.93 0.19
N LEU A 83 -14.06 -7.04 -1.12
CA LEU A 83 -15.20 -7.69 -1.75
C LEU A 83 -15.20 -9.18 -1.41
N GLU A 84 -16.32 -9.65 -0.89
CA GLU A 84 -16.65 -11.08 -0.82
C GLU A 84 -17.34 -11.54 -2.12
N THR A 85 -18.05 -10.61 -2.78
CA THR A 85 -18.64 -10.87 -4.10
C THR A 85 -17.55 -11.26 -5.09
N ALA A 86 -17.70 -12.42 -5.73
CA ALA A 86 -16.72 -12.95 -6.68
C ALA A 86 -16.44 -11.96 -7.82
N GLU A 87 -15.17 -11.58 -7.99
CA GLU A 87 -14.76 -10.59 -8.98
C GLU A 87 -15.15 -10.97 -10.40
N GLN A 88 -15.10 -12.25 -10.75
CA GLN A 88 -15.48 -12.72 -12.09
C GLN A 88 -16.93 -12.35 -12.45
N ASN A 89 -17.84 -12.31 -11.47
CA ASN A 89 -19.22 -11.89 -11.70
C ASN A 89 -19.26 -10.41 -12.07
N ILE A 90 -18.49 -9.58 -11.37
CA ILE A 90 -18.38 -8.14 -11.61
C ILE A 90 -17.73 -7.87 -12.97
N ILE A 91 -16.61 -8.54 -13.26
CA ILE A 91 -15.87 -8.46 -14.53
C ILE A 91 -16.78 -8.80 -15.71
N THR A 92 -17.53 -9.90 -15.61
CA THR A 92 -18.47 -10.34 -16.66
C THR A 92 -19.56 -9.30 -16.91
N ARG A 93 -20.07 -8.67 -15.84
CA ARG A 93 -21.10 -7.62 -15.93
C ARG A 93 -20.57 -6.33 -16.55
N LEU A 94 -19.38 -5.89 -16.14
CA LEU A 94 -18.74 -4.68 -16.68
C LEU A 94 -18.32 -4.83 -18.15
N SER A 95 -17.99 -6.05 -18.57
CA SER A 95 -17.61 -6.37 -19.94
C SER A 95 -18.82 -6.61 -20.87
N GLY A 96 -20.02 -6.73 -20.32
CA GLY A 96 -21.25 -6.95 -21.07
C GLY A 96 -21.83 -5.69 -21.71
N ASP A 97 -22.88 -5.88 -22.51
CA ASP A 97 -23.61 -4.77 -23.12
C ASP A 97 -24.32 -3.92 -22.04
N TYR A 98 -24.12 -2.61 -22.12
CA TYR A 98 -24.76 -1.65 -21.23
C TYR A 98 -25.98 -1.02 -21.91
N ASP A 99 -27.16 -1.23 -21.32
CA ASP A 99 -28.41 -0.58 -21.74
C ASP A 99 -28.70 0.65 -20.85
N PRO A 100 -28.62 1.88 -21.40
CA PRO A 100 -28.86 3.11 -20.65
C PRO A 100 -30.32 3.28 -20.17
N VAL A 101 -31.27 2.50 -20.68
CA VAL A 101 -32.70 2.59 -20.31
C VAL A 101 -33.00 1.94 -18.96
N VAL A 102 -32.10 1.10 -18.43
CA VAL A 102 -32.33 0.30 -17.20
C VAL A 102 -32.58 1.17 -15.95
N PHE A 103 -32.05 2.39 -15.92
CA PHE A 103 -32.20 3.34 -14.81
C PHE A 103 -33.64 3.83 -14.58
N ILE A 104 -34.53 3.67 -15.56
CA ILE A 104 -35.92 4.16 -15.45
C ILE A 104 -36.73 3.34 -14.42
N ASN A 105 -36.29 2.12 -14.07
CA ASN A 105 -37.08 1.17 -13.29
C ASN A 105 -36.40 0.59 -12.03
N HIS A 106 -35.18 1.01 -11.68
CA HIS A 106 -34.43 0.43 -10.56
C HIS A 106 -34.03 1.48 -9.52
N SER A 107 -34.27 1.19 -8.24
CA SER A 107 -33.66 1.94 -7.13
C SER A 107 -32.19 1.52 -7.01
N VAL A 108 -31.27 2.46 -7.20
CA VAL A 108 -29.84 2.24 -6.97
C VAL A 108 -29.58 2.41 -5.49
N ASP A 109 -28.93 1.43 -4.86
CA ASP A 109 -28.36 1.64 -3.54
C ASP A 109 -27.19 2.62 -3.66
N GLU A 110 -27.37 3.84 -3.14
CA GLU A 110 -26.36 4.90 -3.22
C GLU A 110 -25.08 4.54 -2.44
N PHE A 111 -25.16 3.64 -1.46
CA PHE A 111 -23.98 3.22 -0.72
C PHE A 111 -23.06 2.34 -1.58
N ASP A 112 -23.62 1.33 -2.24
CA ASP A 112 -22.89 0.47 -3.18
C ASP A 112 -22.36 1.29 -4.36
N ALA A 113 -23.17 2.21 -4.89
CA ALA A 113 -22.73 3.11 -5.96
C ALA A 113 -21.53 3.97 -5.52
N ALA A 114 -21.51 4.45 -4.28
CA ALA A 114 -20.40 5.25 -3.75
C ALA A 114 -19.08 4.47 -3.73
N TYR A 115 -19.10 3.19 -3.36
CA TYR A 115 -17.92 2.31 -3.42
C TYR A 115 -17.34 2.27 -4.84
N TRP A 116 -18.18 1.95 -5.82
CA TRP A 116 -17.73 1.75 -7.20
C TRP A 116 -17.24 3.03 -7.86
N LEU A 117 -17.89 4.16 -7.60
CA LEU A 117 -17.45 5.46 -8.12
C LEU A 117 -16.15 5.93 -7.47
N LEU A 118 -15.96 5.65 -6.18
CA LEU A 118 -14.70 5.93 -5.49
C LEU A 118 -13.58 5.03 -6.05
N PHE A 119 -13.85 3.74 -6.25
CA PHE A 119 -12.90 2.82 -6.86
C PHE A 119 -12.49 3.27 -8.26
N ASN A 120 -13.45 3.63 -9.11
CA ASN A 120 -13.16 4.19 -10.43
C ASN A 120 -12.30 5.46 -10.36
N ARG A 121 -12.57 6.38 -9.44
CA ARG A 121 -11.77 7.60 -9.27
C ARG A 121 -10.30 7.29 -8.97
N VAL A 122 -10.05 6.33 -8.08
CA VAL A 122 -8.68 5.93 -7.70
C VAL A 122 -8.02 5.15 -8.84
N ALA A 123 -8.74 4.18 -9.42
CA ALA A 123 -8.24 3.32 -10.50
C ALA A 123 -7.95 4.11 -11.80
N SER A 124 -8.77 5.10 -12.14
CA SER A 124 -8.54 5.98 -13.30
C SER A 124 -7.23 6.76 -13.20
N ARG A 125 -6.72 7.00 -11.98
CA ARG A 125 -5.43 7.66 -11.75
C ARG A 125 -4.27 6.68 -11.79
N ASP A 126 -4.41 5.53 -11.11
CA ASP A 126 -3.40 4.48 -11.06
C ASP A 126 -4.03 3.12 -10.68
N PRO A 127 -4.30 2.23 -11.65
CA PRO A 127 -4.90 0.92 -11.37
C PRO A 127 -4.07 0.03 -10.44
N GLU A 128 -2.74 0.12 -10.51
CA GLU A 128 -1.84 -0.70 -9.68
C GLU A 128 -1.82 -0.25 -8.22
N MET A 129 -2.11 1.02 -7.93
CA MET A 129 -2.33 1.45 -6.55
C MET A 129 -3.76 1.13 -6.11
N ALA A 130 -4.74 1.31 -7.00
CA ALA A 130 -6.14 1.04 -6.69
C ALA A 130 -6.38 -0.41 -6.30
N LYS A 131 -5.73 -1.38 -6.95
CA LYS A 131 -5.85 -2.80 -6.58
C LYS A 131 -5.48 -3.02 -5.09
N GLU A 132 -4.39 -2.41 -4.63
CA GLU A 132 -3.94 -2.52 -3.24
C GLU A 132 -4.87 -1.79 -2.27
N VAL A 133 -5.31 -0.58 -2.65
CA VAL A 133 -6.24 0.24 -1.86
C VAL A 133 -7.55 -0.51 -1.60
N PHE A 134 -8.12 -1.13 -2.63
CA PHE A 134 -9.45 -1.77 -2.60
C PHE A 134 -9.43 -3.26 -2.29
N GLY A 135 -8.28 -3.92 -2.35
CA GLY A 135 -8.20 -5.33 -2.03
C GLY A 135 -8.67 -6.26 -3.14
N VAL A 136 -8.32 -5.96 -4.39
CA VAL A 136 -8.92 -6.57 -5.59
C VAL A 136 -7.88 -6.92 -6.64
N SER A 137 -8.26 -7.73 -7.64
CA SER A 137 -7.36 -8.07 -8.74
C SER A 137 -6.99 -6.84 -9.60
N ARG A 138 -5.84 -6.97 -10.28
CA ARG A 138 -5.41 -6.00 -11.29
C ARG A 138 -6.41 -5.90 -12.45
N GLU A 139 -6.95 -7.03 -12.90
CA GLU A 139 -7.92 -7.07 -13.99
C GLU A 139 -9.15 -6.24 -13.66
N LEU A 140 -9.73 -6.43 -12.47
CA LEU A 140 -10.88 -5.66 -12.02
C LEU A 140 -10.54 -4.17 -11.91
N ALA A 141 -9.38 -3.81 -11.35
CA ALA A 141 -8.95 -2.41 -11.26
C ALA A 141 -8.80 -1.75 -12.64
N GLU A 142 -8.23 -2.45 -13.62
CA GLU A 142 -8.09 -1.93 -14.99
C GLU A 142 -9.42 -1.78 -15.72
N LEU A 143 -10.36 -2.70 -15.49
CA LEU A 143 -11.72 -2.62 -16.05
C LEU A 143 -12.51 -1.47 -15.43
N VAL A 144 -12.50 -1.37 -14.10
CA VAL A 144 -13.17 -0.29 -13.37
C VAL A 144 -12.60 1.06 -13.75
N ALA A 145 -11.28 1.20 -13.95
CA ALA A 145 -10.66 2.44 -14.43
C ALA A 145 -11.18 2.93 -15.80
N LYS A 146 -11.70 2.02 -16.64
CA LYS A 146 -12.21 2.34 -17.99
C LYS A 146 -13.73 2.50 -18.02
N ALA A 147 -14.43 2.04 -16.98
CA ALA A 147 -15.87 2.11 -16.89
C ALA A 147 -16.37 3.55 -16.68
N THR A 148 -17.55 3.85 -17.21
CA THR A 148 -18.25 5.12 -16.97
C THR A 148 -19.06 5.08 -15.68
N ASP A 149 -19.32 6.24 -15.07
CA ASP A 149 -20.19 6.37 -13.89
C ASP A 149 -21.54 5.66 -14.05
N SER A 150 -22.13 5.75 -15.25
CA SER A 150 -23.41 5.11 -15.55
C SER A 150 -23.32 3.59 -15.61
N GLN A 151 -22.23 3.02 -16.14
CA GLN A 151 -22.00 1.58 -16.11
C GLN A 151 -21.80 1.07 -14.68
N LEU A 152 -21.06 1.82 -13.86
CA LEU A 152 -20.79 1.45 -12.47
C LEU A 152 -22.06 1.49 -11.61
N ARG A 153 -22.88 2.53 -11.73
CA ARG A 153 -24.18 2.63 -11.06
C ARG A 153 -25.17 1.55 -11.51
N HIS A 154 -25.10 1.12 -12.77
CA HIS A 154 -25.92 0.02 -13.26
C HIS A 154 -25.45 -1.32 -12.70
N MET A 155 -24.14 -1.54 -12.68
CA MET A 155 -23.54 -2.74 -12.10
C MET A 155 -23.84 -2.83 -10.59
N SER A 156 -23.79 -1.72 -9.85
CA SER A 156 -24.14 -1.69 -8.43
C SER A 156 -25.63 -2.00 -8.18
N GLY A 157 -26.53 -1.63 -9.09
CA GLY A 157 -27.95 -1.96 -8.99
C GLY A 157 -28.29 -3.42 -9.35
N THR A 158 -27.38 -4.14 -10.02
CA THR A 158 -27.62 -5.50 -10.54
C THR A 158 -26.77 -6.58 -9.88
N THR A 159 -25.74 -6.17 -9.13
CA THR A 159 -24.82 -7.06 -8.43
C THR A 159 -24.76 -6.62 -6.98
N VAL A 160 -25.05 -7.54 -6.06
CA VAL A 160 -24.97 -7.25 -4.63
C VAL A 160 -23.50 -7.11 -4.22
N THR A 161 -23.16 -6.01 -3.55
CA THR A 161 -21.81 -5.75 -3.06
C THR A 161 -21.72 -6.23 -1.61
N HIS A 162 -21.04 -7.36 -1.38
CA HIS A 162 -20.76 -7.86 -0.03
C HIS A 162 -19.32 -7.57 0.38
N PHE A 163 -19.14 -7.16 1.63
CA PHE A 163 -17.86 -6.82 2.20
C PHE A 163 -17.50 -7.74 3.36
N THR A 164 -16.23 -8.11 3.44
CA THR A 164 -15.64 -8.80 4.59
C THR A 164 -14.33 -8.12 4.99
N LEU A 165 -13.81 -8.42 6.18
CA LEU A 165 -12.55 -7.83 6.65
C LEU A 165 -11.33 -8.36 5.86
N ARG A 166 -10.35 -7.50 5.62
CA ARG A 166 -9.06 -7.88 5.04
C ARG A 166 -8.06 -8.45 6.06
N PHE A 167 -8.42 -8.41 7.33
CA PHE A 167 -7.55 -8.80 8.43
C PHE A 167 -8.33 -9.55 9.50
N ALA A 168 -7.62 -10.18 10.42
CA ALA A 168 -8.19 -10.99 11.49
C ALA A 168 -9.03 -10.11 12.46
N PRO A 169 -10.28 -10.50 12.78
CA PRO A 169 -11.14 -9.75 13.69
C PRO A 169 -10.53 -9.48 15.07
N SER A 170 -9.62 -10.36 15.54
CA SER A 170 -8.93 -10.18 16.83
C SER A 170 -8.11 -8.89 16.91
N ILE A 171 -7.67 -8.32 15.78
CA ILE A 171 -6.92 -7.05 15.77
C ILE A 171 -7.85 -5.87 16.09
N ILE A 172 -9.14 -5.96 15.75
CA ILE A 172 -10.14 -4.95 16.15
C ILE A 172 -10.13 -4.85 17.67
N GLU A 173 -10.11 -5.99 18.35
CA GLU A 173 -10.07 -6.04 19.81
C GLU A 173 -8.81 -5.43 20.40
N GLU A 174 -7.66 -5.59 19.73
CA GLU A 174 -6.39 -4.97 20.13
C GLU A 174 -6.42 -3.44 19.97
N ILE A 175 -7.12 -2.91 18.95
CA ILE A 175 -7.26 -1.47 18.68
C ILE A 175 -8.31 -0.82 19.60
N LEU A 176 -9.38 -1.54 19.92
CA LEU A 176 -10.47 -1.08 20.78
C LEU A 176 -10.16 -1.24 22.29
N ASP A 177 -8.99 -1.74 22.66
CA ASP A 177 -8.60 -1.92 24.06
C ASP A 177 -8.26 -0.58 24.73
N ASP A 178 -9.17 -0.08 25.57
CA ASP A 178 -9.01 1.16 26.35
C ASP A 178 -7.80 1.17 27.29
N SER A 179 -7.26 -0.01 27.65
CA SER A 179 -6.08 -0.11 28.52
C SER A 179 -4.76 0.16 27.80
N ARG A 180 -4.78 0.28 26.46
CA ARG A 180 -3.59 0.42 25.62
C ARG A 180 -3.22 1.89 25.40
N GLU A 181 -1.97 2.22 25.72
CA GLU A 181 -1.42 3.57 25.53
C GLU A 181 -0.91 3.84 24.10
N GLU A 182 -0.48 2.79 23.35
CA GLU A 182 0.11 2.93 22.01
C GLU A 182 -0.62 2.07 20.96
N LEU A 183 -1.27 2.72 19.99
CA LEU A 183 -2.01 2.07 18.89
C LEU A 183 -1.12 1.72 17.67
N THR A 184 0.11 2.23 17.62
CA THR A 184 1.02 2.09 16.47
C THR A 184 1.13 0.64 15.98
N HIS A 185 1.34 -0.30 16.92
CA HIS A 185 1.63 -1.69 16.58
C HIS A 185 0.39 -2.47 16.07
N PRO A 186 -0.78 -2.45 16.74
CA PRO A 186 -2.01 -3.04 16.21
C PRO A 186 -2.42 -2.46 14.86
N VAL A 187 -2.30 -1.15 14.66
CA VAL A 187 -2.62 -0.51 13.37
C VAL A 187 -1.67 -0.97 12.27
N LEU A 188 -0.36 -1.08 12.55
CA LEU A 188 0.60 -1.62 11.57
C LEU A 188 0.36 -3.11 11.27
N LYS A 189 -0.03 -3.90 12.27
CA LYS A 189 -0.39 -5.31 12.12
C LYS A 189 -1.65 -5.45 11.26
N LYS A 190 -2.67 -4.62 11.48
CA LYS A 190 -3.88 -4.50 10.63
C LYS A 190 -3.49 -4.23 9.18
N LEU A 191 -2.73 -3.16 8.93
CA LEU A 191 -2.31 -2.78 7.57
C LEU A 191 -1.48 -3.87 6.89
N GLN A 192 -0.58 -4.51 7.62
CA GLN A 192 0.24 -5.61 7.08
C GLN A 192 -0.60 -6.83 6.69
N GLN A 193 -1.65 -7.17 7.45
CA GLN A 193 -2.59 -8.23 7.07
C GLN A 193 -3.48 -7.79 5.90
N SER A 194 -3.90 -6.53 5.86
CA SER A 194 -4.71 -6.04 4.75
C SER A 194 -4.01 -6.13 3.39
N LEU A 195 -2.69 -6.03 3.35
CA LEU A 195 -1.87 -6.20 2.14
C LEU A 195 -1.74 -7.64 1.65
N GLN A 196 -2.34 -8.62 2.34
CA GLN A 196 -2.24 -10.01 1.93
C GLN A 196 -3.25 -10.33 0.84
N GLU A 197 -2.77 -10.45 -0.39
CA GLU A 197 -3.54 -10.98 -1.51
C GLU A 197 -2.93 -12.27 -2.06
N THR A 198 -3.82 -13.20 -2.41
CA THR A 198 -3.53 -14.49 -3.02
C THR A 198 -2.91 -14.31 -4.40
N TRP A 199 -1.76 -14.95 -4.59
CA TRP A 199 -0.89 -14.87 -5.76
C TRP A 199 -1.63 -15.14 -7.07
N GLU A 200 -1.76 -14.11 -7.92
CA GLU A 200 -1.98 -14.29 -9.36
C GLU A 200 -0.76 -13.79 -10.12
N VAL A 201 -0.27 -14.64 -11.03
CA VAL A 201 1.02 -14.54 -11.70
C VAL A 201 0.84 -13.85 -13.04
N GLU A 202 1.43 -12.68 -13.25
CA GLU A 202 1.62 -12.15 -14.61
C GLU A 202 2.95 -11.41 -14.81
N MET A 203 3.57 -11.66 -15.96
CA MET A 203 4.84 -11.11 -16.40
C MET A 203 4.62 -9.94 -17.36
N ASN A 204 5.36 -8.84 -17.20
CA ASN A 204 5.62 -7.93 -18.31
C ASN A 204 7.00 -7.28 -18.22
N ILE A 205 7.79 -7.47 -19.29
CA ILE A 205 9.12 -6.85 -19.49
C ILE A 205 9.02 -5.98 -20.75
N GLY A 206 9.34 -4.70 -20.61
CA GLY A 206 9.49 -3.78 -21.73
C GLY A 206 10.79 -2.99 -21.62
N ASN A 207 11.74 -3.31 -22.50
CA ASN A 207 13.05 -2.64 -22.62
C ASN A 207 12.88 -1.28 -23.34
N SER A 208 13.60 -0.23 -22.92
CA SER A 208 13.48 1.11 -23.52
C SER A 208 14.79 1.57 -24.19
N GLY A 209 14.66 2.25 -25.35
CA GLY A 209 15.77 2.79 -26.12
C GLY A 209 16.50 3.97 -25.45
N THR A 210 17.44 4.60 -26.16
CA THR A 210 18.36 5.63 -25.62
C THR A 210 17.65 6.79 -24.92
N LEU A 211 16.50 7.28 -25.43
CA LEU A 211 15.73 8.36 -24.82
C LEU A 211 15.08 7.93 -23.49
N GLY A 212 14.55 6.70 -23.42
CA GLY A 212 13.91 6.17 -22.22
C GLY A 212 14.87 6.11 -21.03
N ARG A 213 16.15 5.77 -21.28
CA ARG A 213 17.20 5.76 -20.26
C ARG A 213 17.43 7.13 -19.61
N TRP A 214 17.39 8.21 -20.40
CA TRP A 214 17.55 9.58 -19.88
C TRP A 214 16.32 10.05 -19.10
N VAL A 215 15.11 9.73 -19.56
CA VAL A 215 13.88 10.04 -18.85
C VAL A 215 13.84 9.32 -17.49
N THR A 216 14.15 8.03 -17.47
CA THR A 216 14.27 7.25 -16.22
C THR A 216 15.33 7.84 -15.30
N ALA A 217 16.50 8.21 -15.83
CA ALA A 217 17.56 8.81 -15.03
C ALA A 217 17.14 10.13 -14.40
N ARG A 218 16.44 10.99 -15.16
CA ARG A 218 15.90 12.26 -14.68
C ARG A 218 14.94 12.05 -13.52
N HIS A 219 14.00 11.13 -13.69
CA HIS A 219 13.05 10.76 -12.64
C HIS A 219 13.72 10.25 -11.37
N MET A 220 14.68 9.34 -11.52
CA MET A 220 15.41 8.80 -10.38
C MET A 220 16.24 9.88 -9.68
N ALA A 221 16.86 10.80 -10.43
CA ALA A 221 17.57 11.93 -9.86
C ALA A 221 16.64 12.83 -9.02
N LEU A 222 15.47 13.18 -9.56
CA LEU A 222 14.47 14.00 -8.87
C LEU A 222 13.86 13.31 -7.65
N ALA A 223 13.66 12.00 -7.71
CA ALA A 223 13.18 11.20 -6.59
C ALA A 223 14.22 11.02 -5.47
N GLY A 224 15.49 11.41 -5.68
CA GLY A 224 16.54 11.34 -4.66
C GLY A 224 17.34 10.03 -4.66
N TYR A 225 17.31 9.27 -5.76
CA TYR A 225 18.21 8.12 -5.92
C TYR A 225 19.67 8.59 -6.00
N ILE A 226 20.57 7.86 -5.35
CA ILE A 226 22.00 8.14 -5.47
C ILE A 226 22.52 7.83 -6.88
N THR A 227 23.54 8.58 -7.30
CA THR A 227 24.16 8.47 -8.64
C THR A 227 24.51 7.02 -9.02
N LYS A 228 25.01 6.23 -8.07
CA LYS A 228 25.40 4.84 -8.31
C LYS A 228 24.21 3.97 -8.73
N ILE A 229 23.04 4.17 -8.12
CA ILE A 229 21.81 3.44 -8.49
C ILE A 229 21.33 3.88 -9.86
N ILE A 230 21.30 5.19 -10.12
CA ILE A 230 20.93 5.73 -11.43
C ILE A 230 21.79 5.10 -12.54
N MET A 231 23.10 5.01 -12.32
CA MET A 231 24.02 4.37 -13.27
C MET A 231 23.72 2.88 -13.48
N ILE A 232 23.38 2.13 -12.43
CA ILE A 232 23.05 0.70 -12.54
C ILE A 232 21.77 0.51 -13.36
N GLU A 233 20.71 1.23 -13.01
CA GLU A 233 19.38 1.03 -13.57
C GLU A 233 19.23 1.59 -14.99
N THR A 234 19.98 2.65 -15.30
CA THR A 234 19.89 3.31 -16.60
C THR A 234 21.08 3.02 -17.49
N GLY A 235 22.14 2.38 -16.98
CA GLY A 235 23.41 2.14 -17.68
C GLY A 235 24.15 3.42 -18.10
N LEU A 236 23.72 4.61 -17.67
CA LEU A 236 24.39 5.87 -18.01
C LEU A 236 25.75 5.93 -17.31
N THR A 237 26.72 6.57 -17.97
CA THR A 237 28.03 6.83 -17.37
C THR A 237 27.95 7.93 -16.31
N TYR A 238 28.91 7.94 -15.39
CA TYR A 238 29.02 9.00 -14.37
C TYR A 238 29.04 10.42 -14.98
N LYS A 239 29.75 10.61 -16.11
CA LYS A 239 29.78 11.91 -16.82
C LYS A 239 28.40 12.32 -17.34
N GLN A 240 27.62 11.36 -17.85
CA GLN A 240 26.26 11.60 -18.33
C GLN A 240 25.31 11.94 -17.18
N VAL A 241 25.36 11.21 -16.06
CA VAL A 241 24.53 11.52 -14.88
C VAL A 241 24.93 12.87 -14.27
N ARG A 242 26.22 13.21 -14.25
CA ARG A 242 26.67 14.54 -13.80
C ARG A 242 26.12 15.67 -14.68
N ARG A 243 26.10 15.47 -16.00
CA ARG A 243 25.48 16.42 -16.94
C ARG A 243 23.98 16.56 -16.68
N LEU A 244 23.28 15.44 -16.46
CA LEU A 244 21.86 15.44 -16.12
C LEU A 244 21.57 16.29 -14.87
N TYR A 245 22.37 16.19 -13.81
CA TYR A 245 22.18 17.03 -12.62
C TYR A 245 22.36 18.52 -12.92
N GLN A 246 23.32 18.89 -13.77
CA GLN A 246 23.51 20.28 -14.19
C GLN A 246 22.33 20.79 -15.02
N ASP A 247 21.76 19.92 -15.86
CA ASP A 247 20.56 20.24 -16.65
C ASP A 247 19.35 20.46 -15.73
N LEU A 248 19.15 19.58 -14.74
CA LEU A 248 18.09 19.71 -13.74
C LEU A 248 18.21 20.98 -12.87
N GLU A 249 19.43 21.34 -12.45
CA GLU A 249 19.68 22.59 -11.71
C GLU A 249 19.41 23.83 -12.57
N ARG A 250 19.75 23.78 -13.86
CA ARG A 250 19.43 24.85 -14.82
C ARG A 250 17.91 24.97 -15.05
N ASP A 251 17.19 23.86 -14.99
CA ASP A 251 15.73 23.82 -15.06
C ASP A 251 15.06 24.31 -13.76
N GLY A 252 15.84 24.66 -12.73
CA GLY A 252 15.34 25.24 -11.47
C GLY A 252 15.09 24.24 -10.34
N TYR A 253 15.47 22.97 -10.50
CA TYR A 253 15.32 21.97 -9.44
C TYR A 253 16.49 21.99 -8.45
N THR A 254 16.17 21.95 -7.16
CA THR A 254 17.16 21.75 -6.08
C THR A 254 17.31 20.26 -5.80
N LEU A 255 18.52 19.74 -5.98
CA LEU A 255 18.78 18.30 -5.85
C LEU A 255 19.66 18.01 -4.63
N GLU A 256 19.17 17.17 -3.71
CA GLU A 256 19.98 16.67 -2.61
C GLU A 256 20.94 15.58 -3.09
N ARG A 257 22.21 15.95 -3.29
CA ARG A 257 23.24 15.00 -3.70
C ARG A 257 23.75 14.20 -2.50
N LYS A 258 23.14 13.04 -2.25
CA LYS A 258 23.62 12.10 -1.23
C LYS A 258 24.80 11.28 -1.76
N SER A 259 26.02 11.59 -1.30
CA SER A 259 27.18 10.73 -1.51
C SER A 259 27.18 9.61 -0.46
N ARG A 260 26.40 8.56 -0.69
CA ARG A 260 26.32 7.41 0.24
C ARG A 260 26.73 6.12 -0.46
N THR A 261 27.40 5.24 0.28
CA THR A 261 27.58 3.84 -0.11
C THR A 261 26.26 3.09 0.04
N PHE A 262 26.13 1.96 -0.65
CA PHE A 262 25.00 1.06 -0.44
C PHE A 262 24.91 0.65 1.02
N ARG A 263 23.70 0.64 1.56
CA ARG A 263 23.40 0.13 2.89
C ARG A 263 22.79 -1.26 2.72
N GLY A 264 23.43 -2.28 3.29
CA GLY A 264 22.86 -3.63 3.33
C GLY A 264 21.89 -3.81 4.50
N GLY A 265 21.25 -4.98 4.56
CA GLY A 265 20.30 -5.36 5.61
C GLY A 265 20.80 -5.11 7.03
N ALA A 266 22.10 -5.32 7.31
CA ALA A 266 22.71 -5.06 8.61
C ALA A 266 22.56 -3.59 9.07
N THR A 267 22.55 -2.66 8.10
CA THR A 267 22.48 -1.22 8.37
C THR A 267 21.04 -0.72 8.31
N LEU A 268 20.17 -1.34 7.53
CA LEU A 268 18.78 -0.91 7.34
C LEU A 268 17.82 -1.57 8.32
N ILE A 269 18.04 -2.85 8.65
CA ILE A 269 17.17 -3.67 9.51
C ILE A 269 17.90 -3.94 10.82
N HIS A 270 18.06 -2.86 11.59
CA HIS A 270 18.85 -2.84 12.83
C HIS A 270 17.99 -2.72 14.10
N SER A 271 16.68 -2.55 13.97
CA SER A 271 15.73 -2.46 15.07
C SER A 271 14.40 -3.11 14.70
N HIS A 272 13.58 -3.43 15.72
CA HIS A 272 12.23 -3.93 15.53
C HIS A 272 11.38 -3.03 14.61
N THR A 273 11.44 -1.71 14.82
CA THR A 273 10.68 -0.73 14.02
C THR A 273 11.17 -0.68 12.58
N SER A 274 12.48 -0.74 12.34
CA SER A 274 13.03 -0.81 10.98
C SER A 274 12.61 -2.09 10.26
N LYS A 275 12.47 -3.22 10.97
CA LYS A 275 11.97 -4.47 10.40
C LYS A 275 10.49 -4.39 10.01
N ILE A 276 9.65 -3.76 10.84
CA ILE A 276 8.24 -3.49 10.48
C ILE A 276 8.19 -2.62 9.21
N GLN A 277 8.96 -1.54 9.17
CA GLN A 277 8.99 -0.64 8.01
C GLN A 277 9.46 -1.37 6.74
N ALA A 278 10.47 -2.24 6.84
CA ALA A 278 10.99 -2.99 5.70
C ALA A 278 9.96 -4.01 5.22
N SER A 279 9.28 -4.68 6.15
CA SER A 279 8.19 -5.63 5.88
C SER A 279 7.05 -4.96 5.10
N LEU A 280 6.60 -3.80 5.58
CA LEU A 280 5.51 -3.06 4.96
C LEU A 280 5.88 -2.59 3.56
N LEU A 281 7.03 -1.94 3.42
CA LEU A 281 7.50 -1.38 2.14
C LEU A 281 7.78 -2.46 1.11
N MET A 282 8.42 -3.58 1.50
CA MET A 282 8.74 -4.66 0.59
C MET A 282 7.53 -5.51 0.22
N GLN A 283 6.53 -5.63 1.09
CA GLN A 283 5.25 -6.23 0.72
C GLN A 283 4.54 -5.39 -0.36
N LEU A 284 4.41 -4.08 -0.15
CA LEU A 284 3.83 -3.16 -1.15
C LEU A 284 4.57 -3.26 -2.49
N TYR A 285 5.91 -3.27 -2.44
CA TYR A 285 6.74 -3.39 -3.64
C TYR A 285 6.50 -4.72 -4.37
N PHE A 286 6.44 -5.81 -3.63
CA PHE A 286 6.18 -7.13 -4.19
C PHE A 286 4.78 -7.22 -4.79
N ASN A 287 3.74 -6.73 -4.10
CA ASN A 287 2.36 -6.78 -4.61
C ASN A 287 2.21 -5.97 -5.91
N ILE A 288 2.78 -4.76 -5.96
CA ILE A 288 2.68 -3.89 -7.15
C ILE A 288 3.51 -4.44 -8.32
N GLY A 289 4.67 -5.03 -8.05
CA GLY A 289 5.57 -5.48 -9.10
C GLY A 289 5.43 -6.95 -9.51
N GLY A 290 4.71 -7.75 -8.71
CA GLY A 290 4.59 -9.20 -8.87
C GLY A 290 5.94 -9.93 -8.83
N GLU A 291 5.96 -11.19 -9.28
CA GLU A 291 7.19 -12.00 -9.31
C GLU A 291 8.33 -11.40 -10.14
N ALA A 292 8.02 -10.49 -11.07
CA ALA A 292 9.02 -9.83 -11.90
C ALA A 292 10.07 -9.08 -11.06
N VAL A 293 9.71 -8.62 -9.85
CA VAL A 293 10.63 -7.93 -8.94
C VAL A 293 11.75 -8.81 -8.43
N LEU A 294 11.54 -10.13 -8.38
CA LEU A 294 12.56 -11.10 -7.98
C LEU A 294 13.63 -11.26 -9.04
N ARG A 295 13.34 -10.92 -10.30
CA ARG A 295 14.28 -11.05 -11.43
C ARG A 295 15.01 -9.74 -11.72
N SER A 296 14.35 -8.60 -11.52
CA SER A 296 14.91 -7.28 -11.77
C SER A 296 14.26 -6.23 -10.87
N VAL A 297 15.01 -5.22 -10.43
CA VAL A 297 14.42 -4.12 -9.64
C VAL A 297 13.51 -3.29 -10.54
N ASN A 298 12.21 -3.27 -10.24
CA ASN A 298 11.24 -2.48 -11.00
C ASN A 298 11.10 -1.09 -10.36
N ILE A 299 11.79 -0.09 -10.92
CA ILE A 299 11.80 1.28 -10.41
C ILE A 299 10.40 1.92 -10.37
N LYS A 300 9.52 1.58 -11.32
CA LYS A 300 8.15 2.12 -11.32
C LYS A 300 7.34 1.55 -10.14
N ALA A 301 7.40 0.24 -9.94
CA ALA A 301 6.73 -0.41 -8.81
C ALA A 301 7.30 0.08 -7.47
N LEU A 302 8.63 0.21 -7.37
CA LEU A 302 9.29 0.69 -6.16
C LEU A 302 8.87 2.12 -5.79
N ASN A 303 8.79 3.02 -6.78
CA ASN A 303 8.32 4.38 -6.55
C ASN A 303 6.86 4.43 -6.05
N LYS A 304 5.98 3.60 -6.59
CA LYS A 304 4.58 3.51 -6.14
C LYS A 304 4.49 2.95 -4.71
N ALA A 305 5.19 1.85 -4.44
CA ALA A 305 5.24 1.26 -3.10
C ALA A 305 5.80 2.24 -2.07
N PHE A 306 6.81 3.02 -2.44
CA PHE A 306 7.41 4.04 -1.57
C PHE A 306 6.44 5.18 -1.24
N ARG A 307 5.64 5.64 -2.22
CA ARG A 307 4.57 6.63 -1.99
C ARG A 307 3.53 6.09 -1.01
N MET A 308 3.02 4.88 -1.24
CA MET A 308 2.05 4.25 -0.34
C MET A 308 2.62 4.05 1.08
N TYR A 309 3.87 3.62 1.19
CA TYR A 309 4.56 3.51 2.47
C TYR A 309 4.61 4.85 3.22
N HIS A 310 4.94 5.96 2.56
CA HIS A 310 4.95 7.27 3.23
C HIS A 310 3.55 7.78 3.58
N ALA A 311 2.54 7.52 2.75
CA ALA A 311 1.16 7.81 3.08
C ALA A 311 0.72 7.06 4.35
N ILE A 312 1.05 5.77 4.47
CA ILE A 312 0.80 4.97 5.69
C ILE A 312 1.52 5.60 6.89
N ARG A 313 2.78 6.01 6.75
CA ARG A 313 3.55 6.61 7.86
C ARG A 313 2.95 7.90 8.40
N LYS A 314 2.34 8.71 7.52
CA LYS A 314 1.66 9.94 7.91
C LYS A 314 0.35 9.66 8.65
N GLU A 315 -0.35 8.60 8.25
CA GLU A 315 -1.63 8.18 8.81
C GLU A 315 -1.50 7.45 10.16
N VAL A 316 -0.52 6.55 10.30
CA VAL A 316 -0.38 5.70 11.49
C VAL A 316 0.01 6.54 12.73
N PRO A 317 -0.82 6.51 13.80
CA PRO A 317 -0.49 7.19 15.05
C PRO A 317 0.82 6.67 15.65
N GLY A 318 1.64 7.55 16.22
CA GLY A 318 2.87 7.18 16.91
C GLY A 318 4.08 6.84 16.01
N MET A 319 3.92 6.76 14.69
CA MET A 319 4.99 6.47 13.74
C MET A 319 5.87 7.71 13.43
N LYS A 320 6.37 8.37 14.48
CA LYS A 320 7.12 9.64 14.40
C LYS A 320 8.43 9.58 15.20
N GLY A 321 9.33 10.52 14.92
CA GLY A 321 10.60 10.68 15.66
C GLY A 321 11.70 9.69 15.27
N ALA A 322 12.82 9.72 16.00
CA ALA A 322 14.03 8.98 15.66
C ALA A 322 13.84 7.45 15.68
N ARG A 323 12.97 6.92 16.57
CA ARG A 323 12.62 5.50 16.64
C ARG A 323 11.99 4.98 15.34
N TRP A 324 11.27 5.85 14.63
CA TRP A 324 10.56 5.58 13.38
C TRP A 324 11.17 6.37 12.22
N ALA A 325 12.50 6.49 12.20
CA ALA A 325 13.20 7.19 11.13
C ALA A 325 12.77 6.63 9.75
N PRO A 326 12.43 7.52 8.78
CA PRO A 326 11.99 7.12 7.44
C PRO A 326 13.08 6.37 6.70
N PHE A 327 12.69 5.37 5.92
CA PHE A 327 13.49 4.96 4.77
C PHE A 327 13.42 6.03 3.68
N ASP A 328 14.56 6.32 3.05
CA ASP A 328 14.59 7.07 1.81
C ASP A 328 14.47 6.12 0.60
N ILE A 329 14.27 6.68 -0.60
CA ILE A 329 14.08 5.85 -1.80
C ILE A 329 15.32 5.00 -2.13
N THR A 330 16.50 5.44 -1.70
CA THR A 330 17.75 4.69 -1.88
C THR A 330 17.76 3.46 -0.97
N ASP A 331 17.23 3.56 0.26
CA ASP A 331 17.05 2.42 1.16
C ASP A 331 16.05 1.41 0.60
N ALA A 332 14.92 1.91 0.08
CA ALA A 332 13.92 1.10 -0.59
C ALA A 332 14.54 0.28 -1.73
N TRP A 333 15.39 0.92 -2.55
CA TRP A 333 16.10 0.24 -3.63
C TRP A 333 17.11 -0.79 -3.12
N CYS A 334 17.84 -0.50 -2.03
CA CYS A 334 18.78 -1.46 -1.46
C CYS A 334 18.05 -2.73 -0.98
N LEU A 335 16.93 -2.58 -0.27
CA LEU A 335 16.08 -3.70 0.15
C LEU A 335 15.52 -4.48 -1.05
N ALA A 336 15.03 -3.78 -2.08
CA ALA A 336 14.54 -4.39 -3.31
C ALA A 336 15.65 -5.14 -4.07
N SER A 337 16.88 -4.64 -4.03
CA SER A 337 18.03 -5.31 -4.64
C SER A 337 18.42 -6.58 -3.87
N GLU A 338 18.31 -6.61 -2.54
CA GLU A 338 18.54 -7.84 -1.75
C GLU A 338 17.46 -8.89 -2.05
N LEU A 339 16.20 -8.47 -2.21
CA LEU A 339 15.12 -9.35 -2.63
C LEU A 339 15.39 -9.95 -4.02
N ARG A 340 15.86 -9.12 -4.97
CA ARG A 340 16.25 -9.57 -6.33
C ARG A 340 17.45 -10.52 -6.31
N SER A 341 18.45 -10.30 -5.46
CA SER A 341 19.64 -11.18 -5.39
C SER A 341 19.38 -12.49 -4.64
N GLY A 342 18.24 -12.62 -3.95
CA GLY A 342 17.95 -13.74 -3.06
C GLY A 342 18.64 -13.63 -1.70
N ASP A 343 19.23 -12.46 -1.39
CA ASP A 343 19.81 -12.16 -0.07
C ASP A 343 18.75 -11.71 0.95
N ALA A 344 17.49 -11.63 0.52
CA ALA A 344 16.34 -11.40 1.37
C ALA A 344 15.11 -12.13 0.85
N MET A 345 14.12 -12.32 1.72
CA MET A 345 12.86 -13.01 1.41
C MET A 345 11.69 -12.39 2.17
N LEU A 346 10.48 -12.63 1.64
CA LEU A 346 9.22 -12.36 2.32
C LEU A 346 8.68 -13.67 2.90
N GLU A 347 8.41 -13.68 4.20
CA GLU A 347 7.93 -14.85 4.93
C GLU A 347 6.55 -14.57 5.52
N VAL A 348 5.67 -15.58 5.52
CA VAL A 348 4.35 -15.50 6.14
C VAL A 348 4.45 -16.06 7.55
N CYS A 349 4.04 -15.28 8.56
CA CYS A 349 4.07 -15.73 9.94
C CYS A 349 2.97 -16.78 10.23
N ASP A 350 3.32 -17.92 10.80
CA ASP A 350 2.33 -18.95 11.14
C ASP A 350 1.31 -18.51 12.20
N ASN A 351 1.70 -17.61 13.11
CA ASN A 351 0.86 -17.17 14.23
C ASN A 351 -0.08 -16.02 13.82
N CYS A 352 0.47 -14.85 13.46
CA CYS A 352 -0.34 -13.68 13.13
C CYS A 352 -0.64 -13.54 11.64
N LYS A 353 -0.23 -14.49 10.81
CA LYS A 353 -0.40 -14.47 9.34
C LYS A 353 0.30 -13.34 8.60
N CYS A 354 0.68 -12.22 9.22
CA CYS A 354 1.40 -11.13 8.56
C CYS A 354 2.62 -11.61 7.76
N THR A 355 2.79 -11.05 6.56
CA THR A 355 4.03 -11.18 5.82
C THR A 355 5.08 -10.25 6.41
N TYR A 356 6.34 -10.71 6.50
CA TYR A 356 7.45 -9.91 6.97
C TYR A 356 8.70 -10.12 6.13
N PHE A 357 9.54 -9.08 6.06
CA PHE A 357 10.78 -9.08 5.30
C PHE A 357 11.95 -9.51 6.18
N THR A 358 12.75 -10.44 5.68
CA THR A 358 13.96 -10.94 6.31
C THR A 358 15.13 -10.80 5.35
N SER A 359 16.17 -10.11 5.77
CA SER A 359 17.47 -10.09 5.06
C SER A 359 18.44 -11.06 5.73
N VAL A 360 19.23 -11.78 4.92
CA VAL A 360 20.28 -12.69 5.40
C VAL A 360 21.27 -11.98 6.32
N ASN A 361 21.53 -10.70 6.06
CA ASN A 361 22.54 -9.92 6.77
C ASN A 361 21.94 -8.97 7.83
N GLN A 362 20.70 -9.16 8.29
CA GLN A 362 20.09 -8.25 9.28
C GLN A 362 20.67 -8.41 10.69
N ARG A 363 20.58 -7.35 11.51
CA ARG A 363 21.04 -7.38 12.93
C ARG A 363 19.95 -7.80 13.92
N THR A 364 18.73 -7.95 13.46
CA THR A 364 17.57 -8.29 14.30
C THR A 364 17.19 -9.75 14.13
N CYS A 365 16.42 -10.30 15.08
CA CYS A 365 15.90 -11.66 14.96
C CYS A 365 15.12 -11.86 13.65
N VAL A 366 15.24 -13.05 13.06
CA VAL A 366 14.49 -13.44 11.85
C VAL A 366 12.99 -13.59 12.06
N GLU A 367 12.52 -13.63 13.30
CA GLU A 367 11.10 -13.81 13.66
C GLU A 367 10.18 -12.66 13.24
N CYS A 368 8.89 -12.95 13.15
CA CYS A 368 7.85 -11.97 12.80
C CYS A 368 7.82 -10.78 13.80
N PRO A 369 7.95 -9.52 13.32
CA PRO A 369 7.91 -8.34 14.18
C PRO A 369 6.48 -7.94 14.61
N PHE A 370 5.45 -8.62 14.11
CA PHE A 370 4.05 -8.33 14.44
C PHE A 370 3.49 -9.22 15.56
N CYS A 371 4.18 -10.31 15.92
CA CYS A 371 3.76 -11.20 17.02
C CYS A 371 4.32 -10.78 18.38
N LYS A 372 5.47 -10.11 18.39
CA LYS A 372 6.10 -9.64 19.63
C LYS A 372 5.82 -8.16 19.78
N GLU A 373 4.99 -7.81 20.74
CA GLU A 373 4.99 -6.45 21.25
C GLU A 373 6.30 -6.19 21.98
N GLN A 374 6.83 -4.98 21.87
CA GLN A 374 7.89 -4.56 22.78
C GLN A 374 7.29 -4.51 24.18
N GLY A 375 7.44 -5.60 24.94
CA GLY A 375 7.08 -5.66 26.34
C GLY A 375 7.78 -4.55 27.11
N ARG A 376 7.01 -3.86 27.95
CA ARG A 376 7.48 -2.99 29.03
C ARG A 376 8.70 -3.63 29.73
N HIS A 377 9.72 -2.80 29.99
CA HIS A 377 11.02 -3.08 30.61
C HIS A 377 11.24 -4.43 31.32
N GLY A 378 12.34 -5.12 30.96
CA GLY A 378 13.01 -6.07 31.83
C GLY A 378 13.96 -7.05 31.13
N GLY A 379 15.23 -6.68 31.00
CA GLY A 379 16.37 -7.61 30.97
C GLY A 379 16.59 -8.46 29.71
N GLY A 380 17.66 -8.11 28.97
CA GLY A 380 18.32 -9.00 28.01
C GLY A 380 17.91 -8.76 26.58
N GLU A 381 18.56 -7.79 25.93
CA GLU A 381 18.88 -7.94 24.52
C GLU A 381 19.62 -9.27 24.38
N LYS A 382 18.90 -10.32 23.96
CA LYS A 382 19.57 -11.47 23.37
C LYS A 382 20.14 -10.95 22.05
N GLU A 383 21.42 -10.57 22.09
CA GLU A 383 22.27 -10.60 20.91
C GLU A 383 22.10 -11.99 20.29
N CYS A 384 21.35 -12.06 19.20
CA CYS A 384 21.41 -13.20 18.31
C CYS A 384 22.74 -13.09 17.57
N ALA A 385 23.62 -14.06 17.84
CA ALA A 385 24.93 -14.22 17.21
C ALA A 385 24.82 -14.49 15.70
#